data_AF-A0A379W4W3-F1
#
_entry.id   AF-A0A379W4W3-F1
#
_cell.length_a   1.000
_cell.length_b   1.000
_cell.length_c   1.000
_cell.angle_alpha   90.00
_cell.angle_beta   90.00
_cell.angle_gamma   90.00
#
_symmetry.space_group_name_H-M   'P 1'
#
loop_
_entity.id
_entity.type
_entity.pdbx_description
1 polymer ?
#
loop_
_entity_poly.entity_id
_entity_poly.type
_entity_poly.pdbx_seq_one_letter_code
_entity_poly.pdbx_strand_id
1 'polypeptide(L)' 'MNQLDGIKQFTTVVADSGDIESIRHYQPQDATTNPLYC' A
#
# COMPACT_ATOMS: atom_id res chain seq x y z
N MET A 1 -11.03 10.82 -8.44
CA MET A 1 -11.30 9.96 -7.28
C MET A 1 -11.47 8.55 -7.80
N ASN A 2 -10.42 7.73 -7.68
CA ASN A 2 -10.49 6.32 -8.02
C ASN A 2 -11.02 5.52 -6.80
N GLN A 3 -11.23 4.22 -6.96
CA GLN A 3 -11.72 3.37 -5.88
C GLN A 3 -10.80 3.39 -4.64
N LEU A 4 -9.48 3.44 -4.87
CA LEU A 4 -8.47 3.52 -3.80
C LEU A 4 -8.59 4.82 -3.00
N ASP A 5 -8.79 5.95 -3.67
CA ASP A 5 -8.98 7.26 -3.01
C ASP A 5 -10.25 7.26 -2.15
N GLY A 6 -11.31 6.58 -2.61
CA GLY A 6 -12.56 6.47 -1.86
C GLY A 6 -12.41 5.67 -0.57
N ILE A 7 -11.73 4.52 -0.62
CA ILE A 7 -11.57 3.67 0.57
C ILE A 7 -10.59 4.25 1.59
N LYS A 8 -9.57 5.01 1.15
CA LYS A 8 -8.61 5.71 2.03
C LYS A 8 -9.27 6.66 3.03
N GLN A 9 -10.50 7.13 2.73
CA GLN A 9 -11.25 8.01 3.64
C GLN A 9 -11.83 7.27 4.85
N PHE A 10 -12.01 5.95 4.75
CA PHE A 10 -12.70 5.15 5.76
C PHE A 10 -11.80 4.08 6.38
N THR A 11 -10.71 3.71 5.72
CA THR A 11 -9.81 2.64 6.16
C THR A 11 -8.34 3.04 6.02
N THR A 12 -7.51 2.46 6.87
CA THR A 12 -6.05 2.55 6.73
C THR A 12 -5.60 1.63 5.61
N VAL A 13 -4.98 2.20 4.59
CA VAL A 13 -4.41 1.44 3.47
C VAL A 13 -2.97 1.09 3.76
N VAL A 14 -2.63 -0.19 3.67
CA VAL A 14 -1.26 -0.73 3.77
C VAL A 14 -0.88 -1.43 2.46
N ALA A 15 0.39 -1.36 2.06
CA ALA A 15 0.89 -2.09 0.88
C ALA A 15 1.55 -3.40 1.29
N ASP A 16 1.11 -4.52 0.72
CA ASP A 16 1.74 -5.83 0.94
C ASP A 16 2.82 -6.10 -0.13
N SER A 17 3.91 -5.34 -0.06
CA SER A 17 5.05 -5.46 -0.98
C SER A 17 6.31 -4.82 -0.42
N GLY A 18 7.47 -5.36 -0.81
CA GLY A 18 8.78 -4.73 -0.62
C GLY A 18 9.23 -3.84 -1.78
N ASP A 19 8.44 -3.72 -2.86
CA ASP A 19 8.79 -2.88 -4.01
C ASP A 19 8.63 -1.38 -3.69
N ILE A 20 9.75 -0.67 -3.67
CA ILE A 20 9.84 0.76 -3.32
C ILE A 20 9.09 1.64 -4.34
N GLU A 21 9.04 1.26 -5.63
CA GLU A 21 8.30 2.03 -6.62
C GLU A 21 6.79 1.98 -6.37
N SER A 22 6.27 0.79 -6.07
CA SER A 22 4.86 0.60 -5.70
C SER A 22 4.49 1.37 -4.43
N ILE A 23 5.33 1.33 -3.39
CA ILE A 23 5.11 2.09 -2.15
C ILE A 23 5.05 3.60 -2.44
N ARG A 24 5.96 4.12 -3.27
CA ARG A 24 5.96 5.53 -3.66
C ARG A 24 4.74 5.93 -4.47
N HIS A 25 4.30 5.07 -5.40
CA HIS A 25 3.15 5.34 -6.25
C HIS A 25 1.84 5.41 -5.44
N TYR A 26 1.63 4.43 -4.55
CA TYR A 26 0.36 4.31 -3.83
C TYR A 26 0.32 5.05 -2.49
N GLN A 27 1.48 5.46 -1.96
CA GLN A 27 1.61 6.19 -0.68
C GLN A 27 0.72 5.56 0.42
N PRO A 28 0.95 4.28 0.76
CA PRO A 28 0.23 3.65 1.86
C PRO A 28 0.66 4.24 3.21
N GLN A 29 -0.10 3.94 4.27
CA GLN A 29 0.27 4.30 5.64
C GLN A 29 1.50 3.51 6.08
N ASP A 30 1.47 2.20 5.88
CA ASP A 30 2.54 1.26 6.22
C ASP A 30 2.73 0.26 5.06
N ALA A 31 3.88 -0.41 5.03
CA ALA A 31 4.13 -1.51 4.11
C ALA A 31 4.44 -2.78 4.90
N THR A 32 3.83 -3.90 4.51
CA THR A 32 4.11 -5.22 5.05
C THR A 32 4.93 -6.01 4.04
N THR A 33 5.95 -6.71 4.54
CA THR A 33 6.74 -7.66 3.74
C THR A 33 6.68 -9.02 4.40
N ASN A 34 6.81 -10.06 3.58
CA ASN A 34 6.80 -11.44 4.00
C ASN A 34 8.10 -12.11 3.49
N PRO A 35 8.78 -12.93 4.30
CA PRO A 35 9.96 -13.70 3.88
C PRO A 35 9.76 -14.55 2.61
N LEU A 36 8.53 -14.93 2.24
CA LEU A 36 8.27 -15.64 0.98
C LEU A 36 8.53 -14.79 -0.28
N TYR A 37 8.63 -13.46 -0.14
CA TYR A 37 8.96 -12.54 -1.23
C TYR A 37 10.46 -12.20 -1.32
N CYS A 38 11.30 -12.73 -0.41
CA CYS A 38 12.76 -12.66 -0.52
C CYS A 38 13.32 -13.69 -1.50
#